data_AF-A0A2E7N213-F1
#
_entry.id   AF-A0A2E7N213-F1
#
_cell.length_a   1.000
_cell.length_b   1.000
_cell.length_c   1.000
_cell.angle_alpha   90.00
_cell.angle_beta   90.00
_cell.angle_gamma   90.00
#
_symmetry.space_group_name_H-M   'P 1'
#
loop_
_entity.id
_entity.type
_entity.pdbx_description
1 polymer ?
#
loop_
_entity_poly.entity_id
_entity_poly.type
_entity_poly.pdbx_seq_one_letter_code
_entity_poly.pdbx_strand_id
1 'polypeptide(L)'
;MPTKVLASRFNTLKDRIENILGPAEETNRVAANNGYSYGYGQALGPLVDQSSSNDLIDALAYKQLYINVLKIRFHQVGTSAFTADPFVVGDFATNAASTDKILEAYIQGIETLATNMENDRLTVHPSQASIQSMGSSTSATSWNGTLSHIFQITFTDAQARRQFFNAGGKIRFSTSMNYTGSQAKSLDWKNMLAQVGTVDFAYSSTINSTGVGQSYGGIGHDYMFSYYQTAYYNSGGGVYNPNRYTVYAMEMNDSVLQFKVEFSDPSYGVPDETVLGAVTSDIEAVVPDGTASIDGTMQTTVSVPSPTYTLVSNL
;
A
#
# COMPACT_ATOMS: atom_id res chain seq x y z
N MET A 1 18.04 0.00 -34.88
CA MET A 1 19.10 -0.95 -35.31
C MET A 1 19.52 -1.80 -34.11
N PRO A 2 19.94 -3.06 -34.30
CA PRO A 2 20.52 -3.88 -33.23
C PRO A 2 21.77 -3.21 -32.66
N THR A 3 21.83 -3.01 -31.35
CA THR A 3 22.94 -2.31 -30.68
C THR A 3 23.69 -3.24 -29.74
N LYS A 4 24.93 -2.90 -29.42
CA LYS A 4 25.62 -3.54 -28.29
C LYS A 4 25.16 -2.85 -27.00
N VAL A 5 24.76 -3.65 -26.03
CA VAL A 5 24.42 -3.16 -24.69
C VAL A 5 25.67 -3.26 -23.86
N LEU A 6 26.21 -2.11 -23.44
CA LEU A 6 27.31 -2.10 -22.49
C LEU A 6 26.82 -2.61 -21.14
N ALA A 7 27.64 -3.41 -20.47
CA ALA A 7 27.39 -3.84 -19.09
C ALA A 7 27.07 -2.66 -18.15
N SER A 8 27.70 -1.50 -18.35
CA SER A 8 27.41 -0.29 -17.56
C SER A 8 25.94 0.16 -17.66
N ARG A 9 25.37 0.20 -18.87
CA ARG A 9 23.96 0.58 -19.08
C ARG A 9 23.00 -0.43 -18.47
N PHE A 10 23.31 -1.71 -18.63
CA PHE A 10 22.53 -2.79 -18.02
C PHE A 10 22.56 -2.71 -16.50
N ASN A 11 23.74 -2.56 -15.89
CA ASN A 11 23.90 -2.46 -14.44
C ASN A 11 23.13 -1.25 -13.90
N THR A 12 23.21 -0.09 -14.55
CA THR A 12 22.44 1.10 -14.16
C THR A 12 20.94 0.82 -14.15
N LEU A 13 20.43 0.14 -15.18
CA LEU A 13 19.00 -0.21 -15.23
C LEU A 13 18.64 -1.26 -14.18
N LYS A 14 19.45 -2.32 -14.04
CA LYS A 14 19.30 -3.35 -13.01
C LYS A 14 19.19 -2.71 -11.63
N ASP A 15 20.08 -1.79 -11.28
CA ASP A 15 20.10 -1.15 -9.97
C ASP A 15 18.80 -0.36 -9.72
N ARG A 16 18.25 0.29 -10.74
CA ARG A 16 16.93 0.97 -10.64
C ARG A 16 15.79 -0.03 -10.41
N ILE A 17 15.78 -1.16 -11.12
CA ILE A 17 14.77 -2.21 -10.93
C ILE A 17 14.90 -2.85 -9.55
N GLU A 18 16.13 -3.09 -9.10
CA GLU A 18 16.42 -3.66 -7.79
C GLU A 18 16.04 -2.75 -6.64
N ASN A 19 16.25 -1.44 -6.77
CA ASN A 19 15.77 -0.48 -5.78
C ASN A 19 14.25 -0.60 -5.56
N ILE A 20 13.46 -0.83 -6.61
CA ILE A 20 12.00 -0.95 -6.48
C ILE A 20 11.61 -2.35 -5.99
N LEU A 21 12.02 -3.38 -6.73
CA LEU A 21 11.52 -4.74 -6.55
C LEU A 21 12.21 -5.47 -5.39
N GLY A 22 13.48 -5.17 -5.15
CA GLY A 22 14.37 -5.79 -4.18
C GLY A 22 13.96 -5.57 -2.71
N PRO A 23 14.80 -6.01 -1.76
CA PRO A 23 14.56 -5.78 -0.34
C PRO A 23 14.58 -4.30 0.05
N ALA A 24 13.84 -3.94 1.10
CA ALA A 24 13.88 -2.61 1.67
C ALA A 24 15.08 -2.49 2.62
N GLU A 25 16.14 -1.84 2.15
CA GLU A 25 17.43 -1.73 2.85
C GLU A 25 17.55 -0.47 3.71
N GLU A 26 16.98 0.66 3.26
CA GLU A 26 17.03 1.91 4.04
C GLU A 26 16.12 1.81 5.27
N THR A 27 16.65 2.20 6.43
CA THR A 27 15.95 2.15 7.72
C THR A 27 15.59 3.55 8.24
N ASN A 28 16.21 4.60 7.70
CA ASN A 28 15.94 5.97 8.06
C ASN A 28 14.84 6.60 7.19
N ARG A 29 13.71 6.95 7.82
CA ARG A 29 12.55 7.60 7.17
C ARG A 29 12.88 8.95 6.53
N VAL A 30 13.86 9.66 7.06
CA VAL A 30 14.22 11.02 6.64
C VAL A 30 15.47 11.02 5.73
N ALA A 31 15.79 9.89 5.10
CA ALA A 31 16.94 9.79 4.21
C ALA A 31 16.80 10.76 3.02
N ALA A 32 17.87 11.51 2.72
CA ALA A 32 17.86 12.58 1.71
C ALA A 32 17.55 12.11 0.28
N ASN A 33 17.68 10.81 0.00
CA ASN A 33 17.43 10.19 -1.30
C ASN A 33 16.05 9.49 -1.39
N ASN A 34 15.19 9.64 -0.37
CA ASN A 34 13.92 8.92 -0.25
C ASN A 34 14.08 7.39 -0.27
N GLY A 35 15.24 6.84 0.12
CA GLY A 35 15.52 5.40 0.12
C GLY A 35 14.49 4.58 0.91
N TYR A 36 13.88 5.16 1.95
CA TYR A 36 12.85 4.50 2.77
C TYR A 36 11.58 4.13 1.97
N SER A 37 11.36 4.74 0.81
CA SER A 37 10.18 4.51 -0.06
C SER A 37 10.41 3.42 -1.12
N TYR A 38 11.49 2.66 -1.01
CA TYR A 38 11.93 1.66 -1.98
C TYR A 38 11.99 0.25 -1.38
N GLY A 39 11.85 -0.75 -2.26
CA GLY A 39 11.95 -2.16 -1.92
C GLY A 39 10.61 -2.84 -1.63
N TYR A 40 10.22 -3.75 -2.50
CA TYR A 40 9.03 -4.62 -2.38
C TYR A 40 9.32 -6.00 -1.77
N GLY A 41 10.58 -6.31 -1.50
CA GLY A 41 11.00 -7.57 -0.89
C GLY A 41 11.06 -8.76 -1.83
N GLN A 42 11.12 -8.54 -3.14
CA GLN A 42 11.18 -9.60 -4.14
C GLN A 42 12.60 -9.74 -4.70
N ALA A 43 13.09 -10.97 -4.82
CA ALA A 43 14.36 -11.22 -5.49
C ALA A 43 14.22 -11.05 -7.01
N LEU A 44 15.26 -10.52 -7.67
CA LEU A 44 15.33 -10.41 -9.13
C LEU A 44 15.47 -11.78 -9.82
N GLY A 45 15.81 -12.81 -9.05
CA GLY A 45 16.07 -14.17 -9.53
C GLY A 45 17.53 -14.38 -9.93
N PRO A 46 17.90 -15.63 -10.27
CA PRO A 46 19.24 -15.94 -10.76
C PRO A 46 19.49 -15.27 -12.13
N LEU A 47 20.75 -15.15 -12.54
CA LEU A 47 21.20 -14.66 -13.86
C LEU A 47 21.19 -13.14 -14.05
N VAL A 48 20.70 -12.36 -13.08
CA VAL A 48 20.81 -10.89 -13.11
C VAL A 48 22.01 -10.44 -12.28
N ASP A 49 23.21 -10.94 -12.60
CA ASP A 49 24.44 -10.55 -11.90
C ASP A 49 25.02 -9.26 -12.49
N GLN A 50 25.68 -8.44 -11.65
CA GLN A 50 26.41 -7.27 -12.14
C GLN A 50 27.65 -7.72 -12.93
N SER A 51 27.82 -7.14 -14.11
CA SER A 51 28.96 -7.43 -14.99
C SER A 51 29.98 -6.28 -14.98
N SER A 52 31.25 -6.56 -15.28
CA SER A 52 32.28 -5.51 -15.32
C SER A 52 32.05 -4.55 -16.51
N SER A 53 32.47 -3.27 -16.40
CA SER A 53 32.02 -2.16 -17.27
C SER A 53 32.25 -2.31 -18.79
N ASN A 54 33.01 -3.32 -19.19
CA ASN A 54 33.50 -3.57 -20.54
C ASN A 54 33.03 -4.91 -21.14
N ASP A 55 32.25 -5.70 -20.40
CA ASP A 55 31.69 -6.97 -20.87
C ASP A 55 30.34 -6.78 -21.59
N LEU A 56 29.92 -7.82 -22.33
CA LEU A 56 28.60 -7.93 -22.93
C LEU A 56 27.68 -8.74 -22.01
N ILE A 57 26.40 -8.38 -21.97
CA ILE A 57 25.39 -9.07 -21.15
C ILE A 57 24.73 -10.19 -21.95
N ASP A 58 24.52 -11.33 -21.29
CA ASP A 58 23.81 -12.48 -21.83
C ASP A 58 22.32 -12.17 -22.11
N ALA A 59 21.79 -12.69 -23.21
CA ALA A 59 20.40 -12.44 -23.61
C ALA A 59 19.38 -12.95 -22.56
N LEU A 60 19.72 -14.00 -21.81
CA LEU A 60 18.89 -14.54 -20.74
C LEU A 60 18.89 -13.63 -19.51
N ALA A 61 20.02 -13.03 -19.15
CA ALA A 61 20.11 -12.03 -18.08
C ALA A 61 19.21 -10.82 -18.38
N TYR A 62 19.22 -10.37 -19.65
CA TYR A 62 18.35 -9.30 -20.10
C TYR A 62 16.86 -9.70 -20.12
N LYS A 63 16.54 -10.91 -20.57
CA LYS A 63 15.18 -11.46 -20.48
C LYS A 63 14.67 -11.47 -19.04
N GLN A 64 15.51 -11.91 -18.11
CA GLN A 64 15.15 -11.97 -16.69
C GLN A 64 14.92 -10.55 -16.12
N LEU A 65 15.78 -9.58 -16.46
CA LEU A 65 15.55 -8.18 -16.07
C LEU A 65 14.23 -7.63 -16.65
N TYR A 66 13.90 -7.99 -17.90
CA TYR A 66 12.63 -7.60 -18.50
C TYR A 66 11.42 -8.21 -17.78
N ILE A 67 11.49 -9.49 -17.39
CA ILE A 67 10.45 -10.12 -16.56
C ILE A 67 10.25 -9.35 -15.25
N ASN A 68 11.32 -8.90 -14.60
CA ASN A 68 11.23 -8.09 -13.37
C ASN A 68 10.56 -6.73 -13.62
N VAL A 69 10.83 -6.08 -14.75
CA VAL A 69 10.13 -4.85 -15.17
C VAL A 69 8.63 -5.10 -15.32
N LEU A 70 8.25 -6.20 -15.98
CA LEU A 70 6.85 -6.59 -16.15
C LEU A 70 6.17 -6.85 -14.80
N LYS A 71 6.85 -7.53 -13.87
CA LYS A 71 6.35 -7.77 -12.51
C LYS A 71 6.02 -6.45 -11.80
N ILE A 72 6.92 -5.47 -11.83
CA ILE A 72 6.69 -4.15 -11.23
C ILE A 72 5.53 -3.43 -11.93
N ARG A 73 5.53 -3.33 -13.27
CA ARG A 73 4.47 -2.59 -13.98
C ARG A 73 3.10 -3.22 -13.78
N PHE A 74 2.98 -4.54 -13.88
CA PHE A 74 1.70 -5.20 -13.64
C PHE A 74 1.23 -4.98 -12.20
N HIS A 75 2.11 -5.07 -11.20
CA HIS A 75 1.80 -4.71 -9.81
C HIS A 75 1.22 -3.30 -9.68
N GLN A 76 1.88 -2.31 -10.28
CA GLN A 76 1.54 -0.89 -10.13
C GLN A 76 0.26 -0.48 -10.86
N VAL A 77 0.07 -0.93 -12.10
CA VAL A 77 -1.04 -0.46 -12.96
C VAL A 77 -2.03 -1.53 -13.41
N GLY A 78 -1.79 -2.79 -13.05
CA GLY A 78 -2.64 -3.91 -13.44
C GLY A 78 -2.34 -4.44 -14.85
N THR A 79 -2.80 -5.66 -15.11
CA THR A 79 -2.54 -6.39 -16.36
C THR A 79 -3.36 -5.89 -17.55
N SER A 80 -4.44 -5.15 -17.32
CA SER A 80 -5.29 -4.58 -18.39
C SER A 80 -4.82 -3.21 -18.86
N ALA A 81 -4.16 -2.42 -17.99
CA ALA A 81 -3.71 -1.07 -18.30
C ALA A 81 -2.30 -1.02 -18.92
N PHE A 82 -1.58 -2.15 -18.90
CA PHE A 82 -0.25 -2.26 -19.47
C PHE A 82 -0.18 -3.47 -20.40
N THR A 83 0.28 -3.25 -21.62
CA THR A 83 0.55 -4.33 -22.58
C THR A 83 2.04 -4.60 -22.59
N ALA A 84 2.43 -5.82 -22.24
CA ALA A 84 3.82 -6.25 -22.35
C ALA A 84 4.18 -6.41 -23.83
N ASP A 85 5.28 -5.77 -24.26
CA ASP A 85 5.85 -6.05 -25.57
C ASP A 85 6.46 -7.46 -25.58
N PRO A 86 6.29 -8.23 -26.67
CA PRO A 86 6.96 -9.51 -26.79
C PRO A 86 8.47 -9.33 -26.66
N PHE A 87 9.12 -10.21 -25.90
CA PHE A 87 10.57 -10.25 -25.85
C PHE A 87 11.13 -10.73 -27.20
N VAL A 88 11.69 -9.82 -28.00
CA VAL A 88 12.31 -10.16 -29.28
C VAL A 88 13.83 -10.24 -29.09
N VAL A 89 14.33 -11.46 -28.92
CA VAL A 89 15.73 -11.78 -29.24
C VAL A 89 15.88 -11.92 -30.75
N GLY A 90 17.05 -11.58 -31.30
CA GLY A 90 17.33 -11.75 -32.72
C GLY A 90 17.13 -13.21 -33.15
N ASP A 91 16.38 -13.43 -34.23
CA ASP A 91 16.16 -14.77 -34.79
C ASP A 91 17.45 -15.31 -35.44
N PHE A 92 17.99 -16.38 -34.83
CA PHE A 92 19.20 -17.08 -35.30
C PHE A 92 19.00 -17.79 -36.65
N ALA A 93 17.78 -18.22 -36.98
CA ALA A 93 17.50 -19.02 -38.17
C ALA A 93 17.43 -18.18 -39.46
N THR A 94 17.14 -16.88 -39.36
CA THR A 94 16.90 -16.02 -40.54
C THR A 94 17.81 -14.79 -40.64
N ASN A 95 18.56 -14.42 -39.59
CA ASN A 95 19.30 -13.15 -39.56
C ASN A 95 20.73 -13.25 -39.01
N ALA A 96 21.68 -13.73 -39.83
CA ALA A 96 23.06 -14.03 -39.44
C ALA A 96 23.95 -12.82 -39.04
N ALA A 97 23.44 -11.58 -39.05
CA ALA A 97 24.25 -10.37 -38.81
C ALA A 97 24.07 -9.73 -37.42
N SER A 98 23.03 -10.09 -36.66
CA SER A 98 22.66 -9.38 -35.42
C SER A 98 21.91 -10.23 -34.37
N THR A 99 22.05 -11.55 -34.43
CA THR A 99 21.38 -12.54 -33.56
C THR A 99 21.59 -12.31 -32.06
N ASP A 100 22.73 -11.73 -31.68
CA ASP A 100 23.18 -11.65 -30.28
C ASP A 100 22.97 -10.25 -29.68
N LYS A 101 22.24 -9.38 -30.39
CA LYS A 101 22.12 -7.96 -30.06
C LYS A 101 20.68 -7.59 -29.78
N ILE A 102 20.47 -6.91 -28.66
CA ILE A 102 19.19 -6.30 -28.30
C ILE A 102 18.95 -5.08 -29.20
N LEU A 103 17.70 -4.85 -29.62
CA LEU A 103 17.36 -3.63 -30.37
C LEU A 103 17.39 -2.43 -29.41
N GLU A 104 18.04 -1.34 -29.84
CA GLU A 104 18.15 -0.09 -29.06
C GLU A 104 16.80 0.42 -28.53
N ALA A 105 15.74 0.29 -29.34
CA ALA A 105 14.40 0.71 -28.97
C ALA A 105 13.83 -0.04 -27.75
N TYR A 106 14.18 -1.31 -27.55
CA TYR A 106 13.72 -2.08 -26.39
C TYR A 106 14.34 -1.55 -25.09
N ILE A 107 15.64 -1.24 -25.09
CA ILE A 107 16.29 -0.71 -23.88
C ILE A 107 15.77 0.66 -23.54
N GLN A 108 15.60 1.54 -24.54
CA GLN A 108 15.01 2.86 -24.31
C GLN A 108 13.57 2.77 -23.78
N GLY A 109 12.79 1.78 -24.25
CA GLY A 109 11.47 1.47 -23.72
C GLY A 109 11.51 1.11 -22.23
N ILE A 110 12.41 0.19 -21.83
CA ILE A 110 12.56 -0.21 -20.43
C ILE A 110 13.08 0.95 -19.56
N GLU A 111 14.02 1.76 -20.05
CA GLU A 111 14.52 2.94 -19.33
C GLU A 111 13.44 3.99 -19.09
N THR A 112 12.54 4.16 -20.07
CA THR A 112 11.35 5.02 -19.93
C THR A 112 10.39 4.44 -18.91
N LEU A 113 10.14 3.13 -18.94
CA LEU A 113 9.32 2.45 -17.95
C LEU A 113 9.92 2.56 -16.54
N ALA A 114 11.24 2.50 -16.38
CA ALA A 114 11.89 2.62 -15.08
C ALA A 114 11.55 3.94 -14.38
N THR A 115 11.50 5.04 -15.12
CA THR A 115 11.09 6.34 -14.56
C THR A 115 9.64 6.34 -14.11
N ASN A 116 8.73 5.73 -14.89
CA ASN A 116 7.34 5.58 -14.48
C ASN A 116 7.21 4.68 -13.25
N MET A 117 8.00 3.61 -13.17
CA MET A 117 8.02 2.70 -12.03
C MET A 117 8.48 3.37 -10.75
N GLU A 118 9.50 4.22 -10.82
CA GLU A 118 9.99 4.99 -9.68
C GLU A 118 8.94 5.99 -9.16
N ASN A 119 8.19 6.63 -10.07
CA ASN A 119 7.09 7.52 -9.71
C ASN A 119 5.92 6.75 -9.06
N ASP A 120 5.57 5.60 -9.61
CA ASP A 120 4.46 4.75 -9.15
C ASP A 120 4.87 3.81 -8.00
N ARG A 121 6.09 3.95 -7.45
CA ARG A 121 6.69 2.95 -6.55
C ARG A 121 5.89 2.68 -5.29
N LEU A 122 5.01 3.58 -4.84
CA LEU A 122 4.19 3.41 -3.63
C LEU A 122 2.75 2.95 -3.92
N THR A 123 2.51 2.46 -5.15
CA THR A 123 1.16 2.10 -5.62
C THR A 123 1.03 0.61 -5.85
N VAL A 124 -0.20 0.12 -5.71
CA VAL A 124 -0.63 -1.21 -6.13
C VAL A 124 -1.98 -1.08 -6.82
N HIS A 125 -2.14 -1.74 -7.96
CA HIS A 125 -3.42 -1.81 -8.65
C HIS A 125 -4.37 -2.76 -7.90
N PRO A 126 -5.68 -2.48 -7.79
CA PRO A 126 -6.63 -3.36 -7.09
C PRO A 126 -6.68 -4.81 -7.60
N SER A 127 -6.32 -5.08 -8.86
CA SER A 127 -6.21 -6.45 -9.40
C SER A 127 -4.94 -7.19 -8.97
N GLN A 128 -4.07 -6.55 -8.20
CA GLN A 128 -2.78 -7.07 -7.72
C GLN A 128 -2.66 -7.01 -6.19
N ALA A 129 -3.80 -6.82 -5.53
CA ALA A 129 -3.90 -6.90 -4.09
C ALA A 129 -5.20 -7.61 -3.69
N SER A 130 -5.17 -8.27 -2.54
CA SER A 130 -6.36 -8.78 -1.87
C SER A 130 -6.73 -7.91 -0.68
N ILE A 131 -8.01 -7.96 -0.30
CA ILE A 131 -8.50 -7.38 0.95
C ILE A 131 -8.65 -8.52 1.95
N GLN A 132 -8.00 -8.41 3.10
CA GLN A 132 -8.02 -9.41 4.15
C GLN A 132 -8.63 -8.80 5.41
N SER A 133 -9.64 -9.46 5.99
CA SER A 133 -10.23 -9.01 7.25
C SER A 133 -9.24 -9.20 8.40
N MET A 134 -9.08 -8.14 9.20
CA MET A 134 -8.20 -8.05 10.37
C MET A 134 -9.01 -7.93 11.66
N GLY A 135 -10.27 -8.40 11.65
CA GLY A 135 -11.16 -8.40 12.80
C GLY A 135 -12.08 -7.19 12.91
N SER A 136 -12.89 -7.19 13.97
CA SER A 136 -13.86 -6.14 14.26
C SER A 136 -14.09 -5.97 15.75
N SER A 137 -14.60 -4.80 16.15
CA SER A 137 -15.03 -4.49 17.51
C SER A 137 -16.39 -3.81 17.46
N THR A 138 -17.31 -4.19 18.35
CA THR A 138 -18.66 -3.66 18.44
C THR A 138 -18.98 -3.22 19.86
N SER A 139 -19.53 -2.02 20.00
CA SER A 139 -19.90 -1.46 21.30
C SER A 139 -21.23 -2.00 21.84
N ALA A 140 -21.61 -1.56 23.04
CA ALA A 140 -22.96 -1.78 23.56
C ALA A 140 -24.02 -1.03 22.73
N THR A 141 -25.27 -1.52 22.74
CA THR A 141 -26.39 -0.91 22.00
C THR A 141 -26.87 0.42 22.54
N SER A 142 -26.30 0.89 23.65
CA SER A 142 -26.62 2.14 24.31
C SER A 142 -25.35 2.67 24.97
N TRP A 143 -24.98 3.91 24.66
CA TRP A 143 -23.74 4.51 25.16
C TRP A 143 -23.83 6.03 25.19
N ASN A 144 -22.96 6.64 25.99
CA ASN A 144 -22.82 8.08 26.16
C ASN A 144 -21.34 8.35 26.47
N GLY A 145 -20.82 9.51 26.09
CA GLY A 145 -19.41 9.85 26.25
C GLY A 145 -18.55 9.23 25.16
N THR A 146 -17.36 8.77 25.53
CA THR A 146 -16.35 8.30 24.58
C THR A 146 -16.26 6.77 24.57
N LEU A 147 -16.25 6.18 23.37
CA LEU A 147 -15.92 4.78 23.13
C LEU A 147 -14.63 4.67 22.31
N SER A 148 -13.81 3.65 22.57
CA SER A 148 -12.59 3.38 21.84
C SER A 148 -12.45 1.90 21.47
N HIS A 149 -12.27 1.64 20.17
CA HIS A 149 -11.84 0.34 19.66
C HIS A 149 -10.35 0.41 19.33
N ILE A 150 -9.54 -0.42 19.99
CA ILE A 150 -8.07 -0.38 19.84
C ILE A 150 -7.57 -1.67 19.20
N PHE A 151 -6.87 -1.54 18.08
CA PHE A 151 -6.30 -2.63 17.30
C PHE A 151 -4.78 -2.49 17.25
N GLN A 152 -4.07 -3.59 17.45
CA GLN A 152 -2.64 -3.70 17.15
C GLN A 152 -2.45 -4.50 15.87
N ILE A 153 -1.64 -3.96 14.96
CA ILE A 153 -1.23 -4.60 13.71
C ILE A 153 0.25 -4.94 13.83
N THR A 154 0.58 -6.22 13.69
CA THR A 154 1.93 -6.76 13.88
C THR A 154 2.45 -7.33 12.57
N PHE A 155 3.58 -6.81 12.11
CA PHE A 155 4.35 -7.32 10.99
C PHE A 155 5.41 -8.30 11.52
N THR A 156 5.86 -9.22 10.67
CA THR A 156 6.91 -10.20 11.03
C THR A 156 8.15 -9.52 11.60
N ASP A 157 8.58 -8.44 10.98
CA ASP A 157 9.68 -7.59 11.41
C ASP A 157 9.56 -6.18 10.79
N ALA A 158 10.54 -5.34 11.09
CA ALA A 158 10.62 -3.97 10.58
C ALA A 158 10.75 -3.90 9.04
N GLN A 159 11.42 -4.87 8.42
CA GLN A 159 11.63 -4.91 6.98
C GLN A 159 10.34 -5.29 6.26
N ALA A 160 9.64 -6.31 6.74
CA ALA A 160 8.33 -6.73 6.23
C ALA A 160 7.31 -5.59 6.29
N ARG A 161 7.31 -4.80 7.37
CA ARG A 161 6.48 -3.59 7.48
C ARG A 161 6.78 -2.58 6.38
N ARG A 162 8.06 -2.25 6.16
CA ARG A 162 8.47 -1.30 5.10
C ARG A 162 8.04 -1.81 3.73
N GLN A 163 8.33 -3.07 3.42
CA GLN A 163 7.98 -3.71 2.15
C GLN A 163 6.48 -3.71 1.91
N PHE A 164 5.67 -3.96 2.95
CA PHE A 164 4.21 -3.90 2.85
C PHE A 164 3.71 -2.54 2.37
N PHE A 165 4.13 -1.46 3.02
CA PHE A 165 3.69 -0.11 2.65
C PHE A 165 4.36 0.40 1.37
N ASN A 166 5.63 0.05 1.12
CA ASN A 166 6.34 0.39 -0.12
C ASN A 166 5.65 -0.27 -1.32
N ALA A 167 5.22 -1.52 -1.20
CA ALA A 167 4.44 -2.21 -2.23
C ALA A 167 2.99 -1.69 -2.35
N GLY A 168 2.59 -0.62 -1.65
CA GLY A 168 1.26 -0.01 -1.73
C GLY A 168 0.21 -0.62 -0.81
N GLY A 169 0.62 -1.49 0.12
CA GLY A 169 -0.26 -2.05 1.15
C GLY A 169 -0.86 -0.99 2.07
N LYS A 170 -2.04 -1.28 2.63
CA LYS A 170 -2.81 -0.32 3.44
C LYS A 170 -3.48 -1.02 4.63
N ILE A 171 -3.63 -0.29 5.72
CA ILE A 171 -4.54 -0.66 6.81
C ILE A 171 -5.83 0.12 6.62
N ARG A 172 -6.95 -0.58 6.47
CA ARG A 172 -8.25 -0.01 6.13
C ARG A 172 -9.20 -0.13 7.30
N PHE A 173 -9.94 0.94 7.55
CA PHE A 173 -10.98 1.01 8.57
C PHE A 173 -12.33 1.27 7.90
N SER A 174 -13.36 0.59 8.35
CA SER A 174 -14.75 0.93 8.07
C SER A 174 -15.56 0.91 9.35
N THR A 175 -16.67 1.63 9.34
CA THR A 175 -17.55 1.71 10.50
C THR A 175 -19.00 1.61 10.09
N SER A 176 -19.81 1.05 10.99
CA SER A 176 -21.25 0.94 10.80
C SER A 176 -21.98 1.14 12.11
N MET A 177 -23.25 1.55 12.01
CA MET A 177 -24.15 1.66 13.15
C MET A 177 -25.55 1.20 12.71
N ASN A 178 -26.03 0.14 13.34
CA ASN A 178 -27.35 -0.42 13.05
C ASN A 178 -28.37 0.20 14.00
N TYR A 179 -29.12 1.19 13.49
CA TYR A 179 -30.14 1.89 14.25
C TYR A 179 -31.37 2.20 13.38
N THR A 180 -32.57 1.94 13.90
CA THR A 180 -33.86 2.04 13.20
C THR A 180 -34.87 2.95 13.90
N GLY A 181 -34.49 3.58 15.02
CA GLY A 181 -35.35 4.52 15.74
C GLY A 181 -35.34 5.94 15.15
N SER A 182 -35.88 6.88 15.90
CA SER A 182 -36.06 8.29 15.48
C SER A 182 -35.40 9.32 16.38
N GLN A 183 -34.61 8.89 17.38
CA GLN A 183 -33.87 9.78 18.27
C GLN A 183 -32.80 10.53 17.45
N ALA A 184 -32.86 11.87 17.50
CA ALA A 184 -32.09 12.73 16.61
C ALA A 184 -30.57 12.53 16.74
N LYS A 185 -30.03 12.41 17.96
CA LYS A 185 -28.61 12.14 18.22
C LYS A 185 -28.14 10.82 17.60
N SER A 186 -28.91 9.74 17.77
CA SER A 186 -28.60 8.42 17.19
C SER A 186 -28.69 8.42 15.67
N LEU A 187 -29.65 9.15 15.09
CA LEU A 187 -29.74 9.35 13.64
C LEU A 187 -28.54 10.13 13.09
N ASP A 188 -28.06 11.15 13.81
CA ASP A 188 -26.87 11.90 13.43
C ASP A 188 -25.63 11.00 13.41
N TRP A 189 -25.39 10.23 14.49
CA TRP A 189 -24.31 9.23 14.52
C TRP A 189 -24.39 8.23 13.37
N LYS A 190 -25.56 7.64 13.13
CA LYS A 190 -25.76 6.70 12.01
C LYS A 190 -25.42 7.33 10.67
N ASN A 191 -25.91 8.55 10.42
CA ASN A 191 -25.69 9.25 9.16
C ASN A 191 -24.22 9.67 8.99
N MET A 192 -23.58 10.16 10.05
CA MET A 192 -22.16 10.52 10.04
C MET A 192 -21.29 9.31 9.71
N LEU A 193 -21.52 8.17 10.36
CA LEU A 193 -20.74 6.96 10.16
C LEU A 193 -20.96 6.36 8.76
N ALA A 194 -22.19 6.42 8.23
CA ALA A 194 -22.49 5.98 6.87
C ALA A 194 -21.78 6.80 5.78
N GLN A 195 -21.44 8.08 6.05
CA GLN A 195 -20.77 8.96 5.09
C GLN A 195 -19.25 8.76 5.02
N VAL A 196 -18.63 8.17 6.05
CA VAL A 196 -17.16 7.99 6.11
C VAL A 196 -16.66 7.07 4.98
N GLY A 197 -17.43 6.03 4.66
CA GLY A 197 -16.98 4.94 3.80
C GLY A 197 -15.82 4.17 4.45
N THR A 198 -14.78 3.90 3.68
CA THR A 198 -13.49 3.40 4.17
C THR A 198 -12.48 4.52 4.40
N VAL A 199 -11.61 4.32 5.41
CA VAL A 199 -10.43 5.14 5.70
C VAL A 199 -9.19 4.25 5.53
N ASP A 200 -8.28 4.61 4.64
CA ASP A 200 -7.08 3.86 4.32
C ASP A 200 -5.85 4.58 4.87
N PHE A 201 -5.17 3.99 5.84
CA PHE A 201 -3.83 4.36 6.27
C PHE A 201 -2.81 3.75 5.30
N ALA A 202 -2.12 4.58 4.52
CA ALA A 202 -1.17 4.19 3.48
C ALA A 202 0.25 4.71 3.79
N TYR A 203 1.17 4.62 2.81
CA TYR A 203 2.57 5.01 3.01
C TYR A 203 2.74 6.47 3.47
N SER A 204 2.18 7.44 2.75
CA SER A 204 2.41 8.88 2.97
C SER A 204 1.23 9.65 3.56
N SER A 205 0.07 8.99 3.70
CA SER A 205 -1.15 9.65 4.17
C SER A 205 -2.23 8.65 4.56
N THR A 206 -3.22 9.17 5.28
CA THR A 206 -4.48 8.50 5.55
C THR A 206 -5.57 9.17 4.73
N ILE A 207 -6.27 8.42 3.90
CA ILE A 207 -7.27 8.94 2.93
C ILE A 207 -8.60 8.23 3.10
N ASN A 208 -9.70 8.93 2.82
CA ASN A 208 -11.03 8.31 2.86
C ASN A 208 -11.61 8.16 1.45
N SER A 209 -12.48 7.17 1.27
CA SER A 209 -13.04 6.80 -0.04
C SER A 209 -14.13 7.74 -0.56
N THR A 210 -14.78 8.53 0.31
CA THR A 210 -15.92 9.37 -0.05
C THR A 210 -15.57 10.86 -0.16
N GLY A 211 -14.37 11.26 0.26
CA GLY A 211 -13.98 12.66 0.38
C GLY A 211 -14.64 13.41 1.54
N VAL A 212 -15.44 12.72 2.37
CA VAL A 212 -16.08 13.28 3.58
C VAL A 212 -15.18 13.11 4.81
N GLY A 213 -15.18 14.12 5.67
CA GLY A 213 -14.31 14.21 6.85
C GLY A 213 -13.03 14.97 6.54
N GLN A 214 -12.00 14.79 7.36
CA GLN A 214 -10.72 15.47 7.26
C GLN A 214 -9.58 14.50 7.56
N SER A 215 -8.69 14.32 6.60
CA SER A 215 -7.38 13.71 6.80
C SER A 215 -6.46 14.73 7.45
N TYR A 216 -5.70 14.32 8.47
CA TYR A 216 -4.84 15.23 9.22
C TYR A 216 -3.37 15.03 8.85
N GLY A 217 -2.65 16.15 8.64
CA GLY A 217 -1.18 16.22 8.75
C GLY A 217 -0.32 15.28 7.89
N GLY A 218 -0.87 14.62 6.86
CA GLY A 218 -0.11 13.61 6.11
C GLY A 218 0.28 12.40 6.96
N ILE A 219 -0.52 12.03 7.96
CA ILE A 219 -0.21 10.86 8.79
C ILE A 219 -0.29 9.59 7.91
N GLY A 220 0.86 9.01 7.63
CA GLY A 220 1.05 7.72 6.96
C GLY A 220 2.19 6.95 7.62
N HIS A 221 2.56 5.80 7.05
CA HIS A 221 3.69 5.00 7.53
C HIS A 221 5.00 5.81 7.67
N ASP A 222 5.27 6.72 6.73
CA ASP A 222 6.48 7.54 6.69
C ASP A 222 6.55 8.60 7.81
N TYR A 223 5.43 8.92 8.44
CA TYR A 223 5.32 9.98 9.45
C TYR A 223 4.57 9.52 10.71
N MET A 224 5.23 8.67 11.50
CA MET A 224 4.67 8.10 12.74
C MET A 224 5.50 8.42 13.97
N PHE A 225 4.82 8.49 15.12
CA PHE A 225 5.42 8.73 16.43
C PHE A 225 4.93 7.72 17.48
N SER A 226 5.60 7.71 18.64
CA SER A 226 5.29 6.84 19.79
C SER A 226 4.10 7.31 20.64
N TYR A 227 3.26 8.19 20.10
CA TYR A 227 2.01 8.65 20.70
C TYR A 227 0.91 8.70 19.64
N TYR A 228 -0.35 8.65 20.08
CA TYR A 228 -1.49 8.72 19.16
C TYR A 228 -1.54 10.05 18.41
N GLN A 229 -1.47 9.96 17.10
CA GLN A 229 -1.71 11.07 16.19
C GLN A 229 -3.09 10.89 15.56
N THR A 230 -3.85 11.98 15.42
CA THR A 230 -5.08 11.96 14.63
C THR A 230 -4.68 11.76 13.17
N ALA A 231 -5.16 10.68 12.55
CA ALA A 231 -4.92 10.39 11.15
C ALA A 231 -6.10 10.87 10.28
N TYR A 232 -7.32 10.69 10.79
CA TYR A 232 -8.56 11.10 10.15
C TYR A 232 -9.63 11.40 11.20
N TYR A 233 -10.53 12.33 10.89
CA TYR A 233 -11.79 12.46 11.64
C TYR A 233 -12.97 12.86 10.75
N ASN A 234 -14.17 12.54 11.22
CA ASN A 234 -15.43 13.13 10.75
C ASN A 234 -16.21 13.68 11.95
N SER A 235 -17.08 14.66 11.71
CA SER A 235 -17.85 15.35 12.75
C SER A 235 -19.34 15.27 12.49
N GLY A 236 -20.13 15.32 13.58
CA GLY A 236 -21.59 15.32 13.52
C GLY A 236 -22.16 16.57 12.87
N GLY A 237 -23.47 16.55 12.60
CA GLY A 237 -24.18 17.64 11.96
C GLY A 237 -24.93 18.55 12.94
N GLY A 238 -25.22 19.78 12.51
CA GLY A 238 -26.13 20.70 13.23
C GLY A 238 -25.75 20.92 14.69
N VAL A 239 -26.67 20.60 15.60
CA VAL A 239 -26.46 20.72 17.06
C VAL A 239 -25.55 19.63 17.65
N TYR A 240 -25.30 18.55 16.89
CA TYR A 240 -24.41 17.46 17.26
C TYR A 240 -23.01 17.60 16.64
N ASN A 241 -22.66 18.80 16.14
CA ASN A 241 -21.33 19.08 15.61
C ASN A 241 -20.14 18.82 16.57
N PRO A 242 -20.29 18.72 17.91
CA PRO A 242 -19.18 18.32 18.76
C PRO A 242 -18.88 16.81 18.68
N ASN A 243 -19.82 16.00 18.20
CA ASN A 243 -19.66 14.55 18.06
C ASN A 243 -18.59 14.24 17.03
N ARG A 244 -17.74 13.24 17.32
CA ARG A 244 -16.57 12.97 16.48
C ARG A 244 -16.29 11.48 16.33
N TYR A 245 -16.17 11.04 15.09
CA TYR A 245 -15.52 9.79 14.73
C TYR A 245 -14.06 10.08 14.39
N THR A 246 -13.10 9.43 15.06
CA THR A 246 -11.67 9.70 14.86
C THR A 246 -10.89 8.41 14.72
N VAL A 247 -10.01 8.35 13.71
CA VAL A 247 -9.00 7.31 13.59
C VAL A 247 -7.66 7.89 14.01
N TYR A 248 -7.07 7.27 15.02
CA TYR A 248 -5.72 7.57 15.48
C TYR A 248 -4.75 6.46 15.06
N ALA A 249 -3.50 6.85 14.81
CA ALA A 249 -2.40 5.94 14.53
C ALA A 249 -1.23 6.22 15.49
N MET A 250 -0.52 5.18 15.89
CA MET A 250 0.67 5.26 16.73
C MET A 250 1.64 4.13 16.38
N GLU A 251 2.93 4.42 16.50
CA GLU A 251 3.99 3.44 16.38
C GLU A 251 4.38 2.90 17.76
N MET A 252 4.14 1.62 18.00
CA MET A 252 4.57 0.98 19.25
C MET A 252 6.07 0.66 19.19
N ASN A 253 6.52 0.17 18.05
CA ASN A 253 7.91 -0.14 17.71
C ASN A 253 8.03 -0.36 16.18
N ASP A 254 9.20 -0.79 15.70
CA ASP A 254 9.46 -0.93 14.27
C ASP A 254 8.58 -1.95 13.54
N SER A 255 8.02 -2.96 14.23
CA SER A 255 7.16 -3.99 13.62
C SER A 255 5.70 -3.95 14.07
N VAL A 256 5.32 -3.03 14.97
CA VAL A 256 3.97 -2.96 15.53
C VAL A 256 3.39 -1.56 15.42
N LEU A 257 2.21 -1.49 14.80
CA LEU A 257 1.37 -0.30 14.74
C LEU A 257 0.15 -0.47 15.63
N GLN A 258 -0.28 0.60 16.29
CA GLN A 258 -1.52 0.62 17.06
C GLN A 258 -2.46 1.68 16.53
N PHE A 259 -3.70 1.28 16.30
CA PHE A 259 -4.76 2.15 15.83
C PHE A 259 -5.86 2.22 16.88
N LYS A 260 -6.41 3.43 17.07
CA LYS A 260 -7.58 3.66 17.93
C LYS A 260 -8.67 4.29 17.09
N VAL A 261 -9.82 3.63 17.02
CA VAL A 261 -11.04 4.18 16.45
C VAL A 261 -11.89 4.69 17.61
N GLU A 262 -12.08 6.00 17.68
CA GLU A 262 -12.77 6.67 18.78
C GLU A 262 -14.10 7.26 18.31
N PHE A 263 -15.13 7.07 19.12
CA PHE A 263 -16.44 7.69 18.98
C PHE A 263 -16.64 8.60 20.19
N SER A 264 -16.50 9.90 20.00
CA SER A 264 -16.60 10.90 21.07
C SER A 264 -17.96 11.60 21.01
N ASP A 265 -18.81 11.37 22.01
CA ASP A 265 -20.10 12.04 22.24
C ASP A 265 -19.97 12.95 23.48
N PRO A 266 -19.33 14.12 23.36
CA PRO A 266 -19.19 15.03 24.49
C PRO A 266 -20.58 15.55 24.90
N SER A 267 -20.79 15.70 26.20
CA SER A 267 -22.08 16.12 26.75
C SER A 267 -22.55 17.44 26.13
N TYR A 268 -23.73 17.41 25.50
CA TYR A 268 -24.35 18.58 24.90
C TYR A 268 -25.87 18.54 25.15
N GLY A 269 -26.37 19.51 25.91
CA GLY A 269 -27.77 19.55 26.37
C GLY A 269 -27.93 19.16 27.85
N VAL A 270 -29.09 19.46 28.43
CA VAL A 270 -29.42 19.16 29.83
C VAL A 270 -30.85 18.59 29.91
N PRO A 271 -31.04 17.27 30.11
CA PRO A 271 -30.03 16.21 30.16
C PRO A 271 -29.46 15.87 28.77
N ASP A 272 -28.22 15.39 28.74
CA ASP A 272 -27.57 14.90 27.54
C ASP A 272 -28.14 13.52 27.13
N GLU A 273 -28.59 13.39 25.87
CA GLU A 273 -29.25 12.16 25.44
C GLU A 273 -28.25 11.01 25.21
N THR A 274 -28.69 9.78 25.42
CA THR A 274 -27.89 8.59 25.12
C THR A 274 -27.94 8.26 23.63
N VAL A 275 -26.81 7.82 23.07
CA VAL A 275 -26.76 7.25 21.72
C VAL A 275 -27.29 5.82 21.78
N LEU A 276 -28.29 5.54 20.94
CA LEU A 276 -28.94 4.24 20.81
C LEU A 276 -28.52 3.59 19.50
N GLY A 277 -28.00 2.37 19.58
CA GLY A 277 -27.40 1.63 18.47
C GLY A 277 -25.94 1.32 18.75
N ALA A 278 -25.55 0.07 18.54
CA ALA A 278 -24.16 -0.33 18.62
C ALA A 278 -23.39 0.23 17.43
N VAL A 279 -22.16 0.69 17.68
CA VAL A 279 -21.21 1.06 16.65
C VAL A 279 -20.21 -0.07 16.46
N THR A 280 -19.90 -0.39 15.20
CA THR A 280 -18.92 -1.39 14.84
C THR A 280 -17.76 -0.71 14.10
N SER A 281 -16.54 -1.14 14.41
CA SER A 281 -15.35 -0.85 13.62
C SER A 281 -14.82 -2.16 13.05
N ASP A 282 -14.69 -2.21 11.73
CA ASP A 282 -14.03 -3.30 11.03
C ASP A 282 -12.67 -2.80 10.54
N ILE A 283 -11.65 -3.65 10.65
CA ILE A 283 -10.31 -3.37 10.18
C ILE A 283 -9.91 -4.43 9.15
N GLU A 284 -9.25 -3.99 8.10
CA GLU A 284 -8.81 -4.83 6.98
C GLU A 284 -7.37 -4.47 6.59
N ALA A 285 -6.68 -5.38 5.94
CA ALA A 285 -5.41 -5.13 5.27
C ALA A 285 -5.62 -5.25 3.76
N VAL A 286 -5.18 -4.24 3.01
CA VAL A 286 -5.01 -4.34 1.56
C VAL A 286 -3.60 -4.88 1.33
N VAL A 287 -3.50 -6.14 0.93
CA VAL A 287 -2.23 -6.89 0.87
C VAL A 287 -1.80 -7.06 -0.59
N PRO A 288 -0.63 -6.51 -0.99
CA PRO A 288 -0.01 -6.83 -2.27
C PRO A 288 0.32 -8.33 -2.43
N ASP A 289 -0.38 -9.01 -3.33
CA ASP A 289 -0.25 -10.45 -3.59
C ASP A 289 -0.56 -10.83 -5.05
N GLY A 290 -0.23 -9.91 -5.96
CA GLY A 290 -0.57 -10.01 -7.37
C GLY A 290 0.11 -11.15 -8.13
N THR A 291 -0.57 -11.57 -9.20
CA THR A 291 -0.03 -12.48 -10.22
C THR A 291 -0.35 -11.96 -11.61
N ALA A 292 0.47 -12.34 -12.58
CA ALA A 292 0.28 -12.00 -14.00
C ALA A 292 0.82 -13.11 -14.90
N SER A 293 0.25 -13.26 -16.10
CA SER A 293 0.83 -14.11 -17.13
C SER A 293 2.00 -13.36 -17.78
N ILE A 294 3.21 -13.89 -17.59
CA ILE A 294 4.46 -13.36 -18.14
C ILE A 294 5.12 -14.48 -18.93
N ASP A 295 5.37 -14.25 -20.22
CA ASP A 295 5.97 -15.24 -21.12
C ASP A 295 5.20 -16.58 -21.13
N GLY A 296 3.85 -16.49 -21.17
CA GLY A 296 2.97 -17.65 -21.19
C GLY A 296 2.83 -18.40 -19.86
N THR A 297 3.53 -17.96 -18.80
CA THR A 297 3.50 -18.61 -17.48
C THR A 297 2.90 -17.67 -16.45
N MET A 298 2.04 -18.17 -15.56
CA MET A 298 1.57 -17.38 -14.42
C MET A 298 2.70 -17.20 -13.41
N GLN A 299 3.06 -15.95 -13.14
CA GLN A 299 4.09 -15.58 -12.18
C GLN A 299 3.53 -14.65 -11.12
N THR A 300 4.05 -14.77 -9.90
CA THR A 300 3.87 -13.74 -8.87
C THR A 300 4.50 -12.44 -9.35
N THR A 301 3.76 -11.33 -9.26
CA THR A 301 4.29 -9.99 -9.54
C THR A 301 5.01 -9.48 -8.30
N VAL A 302 4.26 -9.11 -7.26
CA VAL A 302 4.74 -8.75 -5.93
C VAL A 302 3.86 -9.47 -4.91
N SER A 303 4.49 -10.08 -3.91
CA SER A 303 3.79 -10.71 -2.80
C SER A 303 4.50 -10.37 -1.49
N VAL A 304 3.80 -9.69 -0.60
CA VAL A 304 4.30 -9.36 0.75
C VAL A 304 3.54 -10.17 1.80
N PRO A 305 4.16 -10.52 2.94
CA PRO A 305 3.45 -11.17 4.04
C PRO A 305 2.32 -10.28 4.56
N SER A 306 1.16 -10.89 4.80
CA SER A 306 0.07 -10.19 5.49
C SER A 306 0.45 -9.94 6.96
N PRO A 307 0.16 -8.76 7.52
CA PRO A 307 0.30 -8.56 8.95
C PRO A 307 -0.73 -9.39 9.73
N THR A 308 -0.52 -9.50 11.03
CA THR A 308 -1.49 -10.08 11.98
C THR A 308 -2.11 -8.99 12.84
N TYR A 309 -3.21 -9.30 13.52
CA TYR A 309 -3.87 -8.34 14.40
C TYR A 309 -4.12 -8.89 15.80
N THR A 310 -4.29 -7.98 16.75
CA THR A 310 -4.84 -8.27 18.08
C THR A 310 -5.81 -7.15 18.48
N LEU A 311 -6.97 -7.52 19.00
CA LEU A 311 -7.90 -6.59 19.61
C LEU A 311 -7.45 -6.29 21.05
N VAL A 312 -7.12 -5.03 21.34
CA VAL A 312 -6.56 -4.60 22.62
C VAL A 312 -7.64 -4.10 23.59
N SER A 313 -8.64 -3.38 23.09
CA SER A 313 -9.81 -2.94 23.87
C SER A 313 -11.05 -2.81 22.97
N ASN A 314 -12.22 -3.08 23.55
CA ASN A 314 -13.53 -2.91 22.95
C ASN A 314 -14.38 -1.81 23.63
N LEU A 315 -13.80 -1.03 24.54
CA LEU A 315 -14.45 0.02 25.33
C LEU A 315 -13.52 1.22 25.45
#